data_AF-A0A8C3BAJ3-F1
#
_entry.id   AF-A0A8C3BAJ3-F1
#
_cell.length_a   1.000
_cell.length_b   1.000
_cell.length_c   1.000
_cell.angle_alpha   90.00
_cell.angle_beta   90.00
_cell.angle_gamma   90.00
#
_symmetry.space_group_name_H-M   'P 1'
#
loop_
_entity.id
_entity.type
_entity.pdbx_description
1 polymer ?
#
loop_
_entity_poly.entity_id
_entity_poly.type
_entity_poly.pdbx_seq_one_letter_code
_entity_poly.pdbx_strand_id
1 'polypeptide(L)'
;MHARRIHTPSGKKYSIPYGKKNQYILSVDRANLNRELLTAAEKYSNTRLYFGHKLMECNAKLGTLTINRSDQPPLEVTYDLIVGCDGAFSTVRKQFMRQTRFNYSHEYIPHGYMELTIPPRDGDFAMEPNYLHIWPRNTFMMIALPNMVITHRHAPLGHGNGACGKELAVVADTWRGLGGLMPAWRGAWRYPQPEPGVSPTWGVQGSTPRASSVLQS
;
A
#
# COMPACT_ATOMS: atom_id res chain seq x y z
N MET A 1 -9.50 8.39 11.80
CA MET A 1 -8.17 8.49 12.44
C MET A 1 -7.88 9.93 12.82
N HIS A 2 -7.80 10.24 14.11
CA HIS A 2 -7.73 11.61 14.62
C HIS A 2 -6.31 12.16 14.74
N ALA A 3 -5.31 11.28 14.82
CA ALA A 3 -3.91 11.66 15.00
C ALA A 3 -2.96 10.62 14.42
N ARG A 4 -1.69 11.03 14.29
CA ARG A 4 -0.54 10.14 14.06
C ARG A 4 -0.08 9.60 15.41
N ARG A 5 0.05 8.29 15.56
CA ARG A 5 0.59 7.62 16.75
C ARG A 5 2.03 7.21 16.46
N ILE A 6 2.99 7.93 17.03
CA ILE A 6 4.42 7.71 16.78
C ILE A 6 4.96 6.70 17.79
N HIS A 7 5.67 5.69 17.30
CA HIS A 7 6.32 4.63 18.08
C HIS A 7 7.84 4.80 18.02
N THR A 8 8.43 5.22 19.13
CA THR A 8 9.88 5.45 19.21
C THR A 8 10.66 4.14 19.28
N PRO A 9 11.98 4.13 18.98
CA PRO A 9 12.84 2.97 19.20
C PRO A 9 12.87 2.49 20.65
N SER A 10 12.70 3.40 21.62
CA SER A 10 12.62 3.08 23.05
C SER A 10 11.29 2.47 23.50
N GLY A 11 10.32 2.28 22.59
CA GLY A 11 8.99 1.75 22.90
C GLY A 11 8.00 2.78 23.43
N LYS A 12 8.39 4.06 23.57
CA LYS A 12 7.47 5.13 23.95
C LYS A 12 6.53 5.46 22.79
N LYS A 13 5.29 5.84 23.14
CA LYS A 13 4.25 6.25 22.20
C LYS A 13 3.80 7.67 22.48
N TYR A 14 3.68 8.49 21.44
CA TYR A 14 3.05 9.82 21.54
C TYR A 14 2.17 10.10 20.33
N SER A 15 1.26 11.06 20.46
CA SER A 15 0.24 11.35 19.44
C SER A 15 0.37 12.78 18.92
N ILE A 16 0.32 12.94 17.60
CA ILE A 16 0.28 14.25 16.93
C ILE A 16 -1.07 14.36 16.20
N PRO A 17 -2.01 15.20 16.67
CA PRO A 17 -3.28 15.44 15.99
C PRO A 17 -3.09 15.87 14.53
N TYR A 18 -4.03 15.50 13.66
CA TYR A 18 -4.00 15.99 12.27
C TYR A 18 -4.31 17.47 12.15
N GLY A 19 -5.17 17.99 13.02
CA GLY A 19 -5.62 19.38 13.00
C GLY A 19 -6.41 19.73 14.24
N LYS A 20 -7.32 20.69 14.11
CA LYS A 20 -8.26 21.11 15.16
C LYS A 20 -9.34 20.04 15.39
N LYS A 21 -10.26 20.32 16.32
CA LYS A 21 -11.43 19.48 16.59
C LYS A 21 -12.17 19.14 15.28
N ASN A 22 -12.55 17.88 15.13
CA ASN A 22 -13.26 17.31 13.97
C ASN A 22 -12.47 17.26 12.64
N GLN A 23 -11.16 17.49 12.64
CA GLN A 23 -10.31 17.24 11.48
C GLN A 23 -9.60 15.90 11.63
N TYR A 24 -9.89 14.97 10.72
CA TYR A 24 -9.35 13.61 10.75
C TYR A 24 -9.22 13.05 9.33
N ILE A 25 -8.34 12.06 9.18
CA ILE A 25 -8.27 11.24 7.96
C ILE A 25 -8.95 9.89 8.20
N LEU A 26 -9.45 9.27 7.14
CA LEU A 26 -10.10 7.97 7.20
C LEU A 26 -9.23 6.92 6.51
N SER A 27 -9.24 5.70 7.06
CA SER A 27 -8.70 4.53 6.40
C SER A 27 -9.84 3.88 5.61
N VAL A 28 -9.61 3.60 4.34
CA VAL A 28 -10.62 3.02 3.44
C VAL A 28 -9.95 1.90 2.64
N ASP A 29 -10.61 0.76 2.57
CA ASP A 29 -10.15 -0.36 1.75
C ASP A 29 -10.23 -0.02 0.25
N ARG A 30 -9.14 -0.25 -0.47
CA ARG A 30 -9.00 0.10 -1.88
C ARG A 30 -9.94 -0.71 -2.76
N ALA A 31 -10.05 -2.01 -2.51
CA ALA A 31 -10.87 -2.91 -3.32
C ALA A 31 -12.36 -2.56 -3.15
N ASN A 32 -12.79 -2.31 -1.91
CA ASN A 32 -14.12 -1.90 -1.57
C ASN A 32 -14.48 -0.55 -2.21
N LEU A 33 -13.63 0.47 -2.07
CA LEU A 33 -13.87 1.77 -2.69
C LEU A 33 -14.00 1.66 -4.22
N ASN A 34 -13.11 0.89 -4.86
CA ASN A 34 -13.17 0.68 -6.31
C ASN A 34 -14.47 -0.01 -6.72
N ARG A 35 -14.91 -1.03 -5.97
CA ARG A 35 -16.18 -1.72 -6.22
C ARG A 35 -17.38 -0.78 -6.09
N GLU A 36 -17.44 0.02 -5.03
CA GLU A 36 -18.52 1.00 -4.84
C GLU A 36 -18.56 2.03 -5.98
N LEU A 37 -17.40 2.49 -6.45
CA LEU A 37 -17.31 3.41 -7.60
C LEU A 37 -17.80 2.77 -8.91
N LEU A 38 -17.43 1.52 -9.17
CA LEU A 38 -17.89 0.79 -10.36
C LEU A 38 -19.40 0.56 -10.31
N THR A 39 -19.93 0.11 -9.18
CA THR A 39 -21.39 -0.05 -8.97
C THR A 39 -22.13 1.28 -9.08
N ALA A 40 -21.54 2.39 -8.60
CA ALA A 40 -22.13 3.71 -8.78
C ALA A 40 -22.15 4.14 -10.25
N ALA A 41 -21.11 3.83 -11.01
CA ALA A 41 -21.04 4.13 -12.45
C ALA A 41 -22.08 3.33 -13.26
N GLU A 42 -22.36 2.08 -12.89
CA GLU A 42 -23.37 1.22 -13.55
C GLU A 42 -24.80 1.74 -13.40
N LYS A 43 -25.08 2.59 -12.40
CA LYS A 43 -26.42 3.19 -12.22
C LYS A 43 -26.80 4.15 -13.35
N TYR A 44 -25.84 4.63 -14.13
CA TYR A 44 -26.06 5.53 -15.24
C TYR A 44 -26.29 4.73 -16.53
N SER A 45 -27.49 4.84 -17.12
CA SER A 45 -27.88 4.07 -18.32
C SER A 45 -27.02 4.36 -19.55
N ASN A 46 -26.37 5.52 -19.60
CA ASN A 46 -25.45 5.93 -20.65
C ASN A 46 -23.99 5.54 -20.38
N THR A 47 -23.70 4.82 -19.29
CA THR A 47 -22.36 4.35 -18.94
C THR A 47 -22.26 2.85 -19.18
N ARG A 48 -21.15 2.41 -19.78
CA ARG A 48 -20.85 0.99 -19.97
C ARG A 48 -19.45 0.69 -19.46
N LEU A 49 -19.32 -0.39 -18.70
CA LEU A 49 -18.04 -0.87 -18.18
C LEU A 49 -17.60 -2.11 -18.95
N TYR A 50 -16.41 -2.06 -19.55
CA TYR A 50 -15.85 -3.15 -20.33
C TYR A 50 -14.62 -3.73 -19.61
N PHE A 51 -14.82 -4.76 -18.80
CA PHE A 51 -13.73 -5.47 -18.13
C PHE A 51 -12.98 -6.41 -19.09
N GLY A 52 -11.71 -6.72 -18.81
CA GLY A 52 -10.89 -7.58 -19.68
C GLY A 52 -10.49 -6.93 -21.01
N HIS A 53 -10.65 -5.62 -21.14
CA HIS A 53 -10.30 -4.83 -22.33
C HIS A 53 -9.00 -4.06 -22.07
N LYS A 54 -7.87 -4.62 -22.48
CA LYS A 54 -6.55 -4.01 -22.27
C LYS A 54 -6.21 -3.07 -23.42
N LEU A 55 -6.01 -1.79 -23.14
CA LEU A 55 -5.56 -0.82 -24.13
C LEU A 55 -4.11 -1.11 -24.55
N MET A 56 -3.91 -1.31 -25.85
CA MET A 56 -2.59 -1.56 -26.46
C MET A 56 -2.02 -0.31 -27.13
N GLU A 57 -2.86 0.38 -27.91
CA GLU A 57 -2.47 1.59 -28.64
C GLU A 57 -3.61 2.61 -28.63
N CYS A 58 -3.24 3.89 -28.69
CA CYS A 58 -4.17 5.01 -28.69
C CYS A 58 -3.65 6.10 -29.64
N ASN A 59 -4.44 6.42 -30.67
CA ASN A 59 -4.17 7.55 -31.54
C ASN A 59 -5.05 8.73 -31.09
N ALA A 60 -4.49 9.62 -30.27
CA ALA A 60 -5.21 10.76 -29.72
C ALA A 60 -5.69 11.76 -30.80
N LYS A 61 -5.05 11.79 -31.98
CA LYS A 61 -5.44 12.70 -33.08
C LYS A 61 -6.65 12.18 -33.84
N LEU A 62 -6.72 10.87 -34.06
CA LEU A 62 -7.83 10.22 -34.77
C LEU A 62 -8.94 9.74 -33.83
N GLY A 63 -8.72 9.73 -32.51
CA GLY A 63 -9.65 9.19 -31.53
C GLY A 63 -9.72 7.67 -31.52
N THR A 64 -8.76 6.97 -32.14
CA THR A 64 -8.79 5.51 -32.30
C THR A 64 -8.06 4.81 -31.16
N LEU A 65 -8.65 3.73 -30.65
CA LEU A 65 -8.08 2.84 -29.64
C LEU A 65 -7.96 1.43 -30.20
N THR A 66 -6.84 0.77 -29.94
CA THR A 66 -6.64 -0.65 -30.20
C THR A 66 -6.66 -1.41 -28.87
N ILE A 67 -7.64 -2.29 -28.71
CA ILE A 67 -7.95 -2.97 -27.46
C ILE A 67 -7.71 -4.47 -27.64
N ASN A 68 -6.91 -5.06 -26.75
CA ASN A 68 -6.77 -6.50 -26.66
C ASN A 68 -7.82 -7.09 -25.72
N ARG A 69 -8.42 -8.20 -26.13
CA ARG A 69 -9.39 -8.99 -25.36
C ARG A 69 -8.90 -10.44 -25.36
N SER A 70 -9.04 -11.15 -24.23
CA SER A 70 -8.57 -12.54 -24.14
C SER A 70 -9.14 -13.38 -25.28
N ASP A 71 -8.27 -14.12 -25.96
CA ASP A 71 -8.64 -15.11 -26.97
C ASP A 71 -9.44 -14.56 -28.16
N GLN A 72 -9.32 -13.26 -28.43
CA GLN A 72 -9.97 -12.59 -29.56
C GLN A 72 -8.97 -11.69 -30.31
N PRO A 73 -9.20 -11.47 -31.61
CA PRO A 73 -8.46 -10.46 -32.35
C PRO A 73 -8.60 -9.07 -31.69
N PRO A 74 -7.56 -8.22 -31.80
CA PRO A 74 -7.61 -6.84 -31.35
C PRO A 74 -8.84 -6.12 -31.90
N LEU A 75 -9.52 -5.38 -31.03
CA LEU A 75 -10.66 -4.56 -31.37
C LEU A 75 -10.19 -3.13 -31.62
N GLU A 76 -10.54 -2.56 -32.77
CA GLU A 76 -10.38 -1.14 -33.04
C GLU A 76 -11.71 -0.41 -32.85
N VAL A 77 -11.67 0.70 -32.11
CA VAL A 77 -12.83 1.55 -31.83
C VAL A 77 -12.42 3.01 -31.87
N THR A 78 -13.37 3.90 -32.17
CA THR A 78 -13.14 5.34 -32.28
C THR A 78 -14.07 6.10 -31.32
N TYR A 79 -13.53 7.13 -30.69
CA TYR A 79 -14.26 8.01 -29.77
C TYR A 79 -13.86 9.47 -29.99
N ASP A 80 -14.80 10.39 -29.71
CA ASP A 80 -14.57 11.83 -29.80
C ASP A 80 -13.68 12.37 -28.67
N LEU A 81 -13.69 11.70 -27.51
CA LEU A 81 -12.91 12.05 -26.34
C LEU A 81 -12.35 10.80 -25.66
N ILE A 82 -11.06 10.85 -25.35
CA ILE A 82 -10.34 9.79 -24.62
C ILE A 82 -9.79 10.39 -23.33
N VAL A 83 -10.13 9.79 -22.18
CA VAL A 83 -9.63 10.19 -20.86
C VAL A 83 -8.72 9.08 -20.30
N GLY A 84 -7.43 9.38 -20.15
CA GLY A 84 -6.43 8.43 -19.65
C GLY A 84 -6.41 8.31 -18.13
N CYS A 85 -7.14 7.33 -17.59
CA CYS A 85 -7.17 6.98 -16.15
C CYS A 85 -6.48 5.63 -15.87
N ASP A 86 -5.48 5.26 -16.66
CA ASP A 86 -4.81 3.95 -16.71
C ASP A 86 -3.56 3.84 -15.81
N GLY A 87 -3.44 4.74 -14.83
CA GLY A 87 -2.49 4.65 -13.73
C GLY A 87 -1.04 5.05 -14.05
N ALA A 88 -0.13 4.71 -13.13
CA ALA A 88 1.26 5.17 -13.18
C ALA A 88 1.99 4.74 -14.46
N PHE A 89 1.68 3.57 -15.04
CA PHE A 89 2.29 3.04 -16.27
C PHE A 89 1.42 3.22 -17.53
N SER A 90 0.65 4.31 -17.56
CA SER A 90 -0.30 4.69 -18.61
C SER A 90 0.19 4.42 -20.05
N THR A 91 -0.63 3.71 -20.81
CA THR A 91 -0.51 3.54 -22.28
C THR A 91 -0.92 4.83 -22.99
N VAL A 92 -1.96 5.53 -22.51
CA VAL A 92 -2.38 6.81 -23.10
C VAL A 92 -1.25 7.84 -23.04
N ARG A 93 -0.60 7.99 -21.88
CA ARG A 93 0.52 8.92 -21.71
C ARG A 93 1.70 8.60 -22.62
N LYS A 94 2.02 7.32 -22.83
CA LYS A 94 3.09 6.91 -23.76
C LYS A 94 2.85 7.40 -25.18
N GLN A 95 1.61 7.56 -25.60
CA GLN A 95 1.28 8.09 -26.93
C GLN A 95 1.52 9.61 -27.01
N PHE A 96 1.21 10.35 -25.96
CA PHE A 96 1.53 11.79 -25.88
C PHE A 96 3.03 12.05 -25.80
N MET A 97 3.79 11.17 -25.15
CA MET A 97 5.26 11.29 -25.09
C MET A 97 5.94 11.23 -26.46
N ARG A 98 5.27 10.74 -27.51
CA ARG A 98 5.78 10.70 -28.90
C ARG A 98 5.49 12.00 -29.66
N GLN A 99 4.70 12.91 -29.10
CA GLN A 99 4.33 14.18 -29.74
C GLN A 99 5.35 15.26 -29.43
N THR A 100 5.36 16.32 -30.24
CA THR A 100 6.23 17.49 -29.99
C THR A 100 5.67 18.33 -28.83
N ARG A 101 6.56 19.07 -28.15
CA ARG A 101 6.20 19.97 -27.04
C ARG A 101 5.53 19.28 -25.84
N PHE A 102 5.94 18.04 -25.54
CA PHE A 102 5.52 17.31 -24.35
C PHE A 102 6.70 17.11 -23.39
N ASN A 103 6.60 17.64 -22.17
CA ASN A 103 7.60 17.43 -21.13
C ASN A 103 7.22 16.23 -20.24
N TYR A 104 8.17 15.34 -19.97
CA TYR A 104 7.98 14.16 -19.14
C TYR A 104 9.23 13.84 -18.34
N SER A 105 9.06 13.41 -17.09
CA SER A 105 10.11 12.84 -16.26
C SER A 105 9.59 11.59 -15.54
N HIS A 106 10.47 10.62 -15.32
CA HIS A 106 10.18 9.43 -14.54
C HIS A 106 11.43 9.03 -13.77
N GLU A 107 11.33 8.99 -12.46
CA GLU A 107 12.40 8.62 -11.55
C GLU A 107 11.89 7.56 -10.59
N TYR A 108 12.63 6.45 -10.47
CA TYR A 108 12.39 5.47 -9.42
C TYR A 108 13.12 5.91 -8.16
N ILE A 109 12.36 6.08 -7.08
CA ILE A 109 12.94 6.33 -5.76
C ILE A 109 13.69 5.08 -5.27
N PRO A 110 14.76 5.21 -4.46
CA PRO A 110 15.52 4.07 -3.94
C PRO A 110 14.75 3.24 -2.91
N HIS A 111 13.57 3.69 -2.53
CA HIS A 111 12.69 3.13 -1.53
C HIS A 111 11.70 2.15 -2.16
N GLY A 112 11.53 0.99 -1.55
CA GLY A 112 10.52 0.02 -1.95
C GLY A 112 9.64 -0.34 -0.76
N TYR A 113 8.35 -0.57 -1.03
CA TYR A 113 7.40 -0.93 0.02
C TYR A 113 7.03 -2.42 0.00
N MET A 114 6.65 -2.93 1.16
CA MET A 114 6.04 -4.25 1.34
C MET A 114 4.85 -4.11 2.29
N GLU A 115 3.75 -4.80 1.97
CA GLU A 115 2.58 -4.89 2.83
C GLU A 115 2.70 -6.06 3.81
N LEU A 116 2.39 -5.79 5.06
CA LEU A 116 2.35 -6.74 6.17
C LEU A 116 1.01 -6.56 6.91
N THR A 117 0.56 -7.60 7.60
CA THR A 117 -0.72 -7.54 8.34
C THR A 117 -0.48 -7.82 9.82
N ILE A 118 -1.03 -6.98 10.69
CA ILE A 118 -1.11 -7.26 12.13
C ILE A 118 -2.51 -7.82 12.40
N PRO A 119 -2.62 -9.08 12.83
CA PRO A 119 -3.91 -9.71 13.08
C PRO A 119 -4.61 -9.11 14.30
N PRO A 120 -5.93 -9.28 14.43
CA PRO A 120 -6.65 -8.95 15.64
C PRO A 120 -6.07 -9.69 16.86
N ARG A 121 -6.17 -9.06 18.03
CA ARG A 121 -5.93 -9.69 19.33
C ARG A 121 -7.27 -9.86 20.03
N ASP A 122 -7.61 -11.10 20.38
CA ASP A 122 -8.86 -11.44 21.07
C ASP A 122 -10.13 -10.94 20.34
N GLY A 123 -10.08 -10.88 19.00
CA GLY A 123 -11.18 -10.40 18.16
C GLY A 123 -11.28 -8.88 18.01
N ASP A 124 -10.40 -8.10 18.65
CA ASP A 124 -10.32 -6.64 18.51
C ASP A 124 -8.99 -6.19 17.87
N PHE A 125 -8.87 -4.89 17.56
CA PHE A 125 -7.62 -4.32 17.08
C PHE A 125 -6.49 -4.59 18.08
N ALA A 126 -5.35 -5.08 17.59
CA ALA A 126 -4.17 -5.32 18.43
C ALA A 126 -3.52 -4.03 18.97
N MET A 127 -3.91 -2.86 18.44
CA MET A 127 -3.43 -1.54 18.86
C MET A 127 -4.57 -0.52 18.84
N GLU A 128 -4.34 0.65 19.43
CA GLU A 128 -5.36 1.70 19.55
C GLU A 128 -5.96 2.08 18.17
N PRO A 129 -7.25 1.81 17.91
CA PRO A 129 -7.86 2.19 16.64
C PRO A 129 -7.95 3.72 16.53
N ASN A 130 -8.23 4.20 15.32
CA ASN A 130 -8.36 5.64 15.01
C ASN A 130 -7.06 6.45 15.07
N TYR A 131 -5.91 5.81 14.90
CA TYR A 131 -4.63 6.46 14.65
C TYR A 131 -3.99 5.93 13.37
N LEU A 132 -3.19 6.77 12.71
CA LEU A 132 -2.16 6.29 11.79
C LEU A 132 -0.92 5.98 12.62
N HIS A 133 -0.56 4.70 12.75
CA HIS A 133 0.62 4.33 13.52
C HIS A 133 1.86 4.51 12.66
N ILE A 134 2.94 5.06 13.22
CA ILE A 134 4.18 5.35 12.50
C ILE A 134 5.37 4.92 13.35
N TRP A 135 6.27 4.11 12.79
CA TRP A 135 7.57 3.76 13.34
C TRP A 135 8.67 4.34 12.46
N PRO A 136 9.14 5.57 12.73
CA PRO A 136 10.23 6.17 11.96
C PRO A 136 11.57 5.55 12.37
N ARG A 137 12.38 5.12 11.40
CA ARG A 137 13.71 4.51 11.61
C ARG A 137 14.70 5.00 10.55
N ASN A 138 14.86 6.33 10.43
CA ASN A 138 15.77 7.04 9.53
C ASN A 138 15.82 6.51 8.08
N THR A 139 16.49 5.37 7.84
CA THR A 139 16.62 4.66 6.55
C THR A 139 15.41 3.81 6.17
N PHE A 140 14.49 3.57 7.10
CA PHE A 140 13.22 2.88 6.83
C PHE A 140 12.09 3.47 7.68
N MET A 141 10.86 3.23 7.26
CA MET A 141 9.66 3.65 7.98
C MET A 141 8.63 2.54 7.91
N MET A 142 7.89 2.36 9.00
CA MET A 142 6.70 1.52 8.98
C MET A 142 5.49 2.38 9.32
N ILE A 143 4.39 2.22 8.58
CA ILE A 143 3.11 2.84 8.88
C ILE A 143 2.05 1.75 9.01
N ALA A 144 1.08 1.91 9.91
CA ALA A 144 -0.04 0.99 10.01
C ALA A 144 -1.38 1.74 10.00
N LEU A 145 -2.31 1.24 9.19
CA LEU A 145 -3.66 1.77 9.04
C LEU A 145 -4.69 0.76 9.55
N PRO A 146 -5.69 1.18 10.34
CA PRO A 146 -6.75 0.30 10.79
C PRO A 146 -7.62 -0.09 9.60
N ASN A 147 -7.95 -1.37 9.51
CA ASN A 147 -8.84 -1.90 8.50
C ASN A 147 -10.00 -2.67 9.16
N MET A 148 -11.17 -2.55 8.54
CA MET A 148 -12.37 -3.29 8.89
C MET A 148 -12.47 -4.44 7.90
N VAL A 149 -11.99 -5.61 8.29
CA VAL A 149 -12.09 -6.82 7.49
C VAL A 149 -13.48 -7.37 7.64
N ILE A 150 -14.17 -7.67 6.54
CA ILE A 150 -15.38 -8.49 6.60
C ILE A 150 -14.91 -9.93 6.37
N THR A 151 -14.69 -10.68 7.45
CA THR A 151 -14.38 -12.10 7.31
C THR A 151 -15.66 -12.82 6.96
N HIS A 152 -15.85 -13.15 5.68
CA HIS A 152 -16.88 -14.09 5.25
C HIS A 152 -16.42 -15.49 5.68
N ARG A 153 -16.60 -15.84 6.97
CA ARG A 153 -16.56 -17.25 7.34
C ARG A 153 -17.70 -17.93 6.58
N HIS A 154 -17.40 -19.00 5.86
CA HIS A 154 -18.43 -19.96 5.44
C HIS A 154 -19.13 -20.46 6.72
N ALA A 155 -20.23 -19.82 7.10
CA ALA A 155 -21.19 -20.41 8.02
C ALA A 155 -22.03 -21.39 7.19
N PRO A 156 -22.14 -22.67 7.58
CA PRO A 156 -23.11 -23.55 6.96
C PRO A 156 -24.49 -22.97 7.22
N LEU A 157 -25.24 -22.76 6.13
CA LEU A 157 -26.63 -22.29 6.04
C LEU A 157 -27.35 -22.13 7.39
N GLY A 158 -27.36 -20.90 7.90
CA GLY A 158 -28.09 -20.50 9.10
C GLY A 158 -27.64 -19.12 9.55
N HIS A 159 -28.58 -18.19 9.66
CA HIS A 159 -28.39 -16.78 10.02
C HIS A 159 -27.18 -16.49 10.94
N GLY A 160 -26.21 -15.71 10.43
CA GLY A 160 -25.08 -15.24 11.22
C GLY A 160 -24.49 -13.97 10.62
N ASN A 161 -24.63 -12.86 11.34
CA ASN A 161 -23.96 -11.59 11.03
C ASN A 161 -22.47 -11.83 10.74
N GLY A 162 -22.00 -11.39 9.58
CA GLY A 162 -20.58 -11.44 9.23
C GLY A 162 -19.75 -10.79 10.33
N ALA A 163 -18.82 -11.53 10.92
CA ALA A 163 -17.90 -10.96 11.88
C ALA A 163 -17.00 -9.95 11.14
N CYS A 164 -17.11 -8.68 11.52
CA CYS A 164 -16.16 -7.67 11.07
C CYS A 164 -14.85 -7.89 11.84
N GLY A 165 -13.90 -8.57 11.21
CA GLY A 165 -12.52 -8.63 11.66
C GLY A 165 -11.89 -7.24 11.68
N LYS A 166 -10.98 -7.03 12.63
CA LYS A 166 -10.29 -5.76 12.84
C LYS A 166 -8.80 -6.03 12.71
N GLU A 167 -8.16 -5.47 11.70
CA GLU A 167 -6.73 -5.68 11.45
C GLU A 167 -6.02 -4.35 11.24
N LEU A 168 -4.70 -4.38 11.18
CA LEU A 168 -3.90 -3.24 10.73
C LEU A 168 -3.07 -3.64 9.52
N ALA A 169 -3.28 -2.94 8.41
CA ALA A 169 -2.43 -3.04 7.23
C ALA A 169 -1.18 -2.19 7.46
N VAL A 170 -0.02 -2.82 7.35
CA VAL A 170 1.28 -2.23 7.64
C VAL A 170 2.05 -2.10 6.35
N VAL A 171 2.53 -0.89 6.05
CA VAL A 171 3.44 -0.66 4.93
C VAL A 171 4.82 -0.39 5.52
N ALA A 172 5.77 -1.25 5.20
CA ALA A 172 7.18 -1.05 5.51
C ALA A 172 7.89 -0.53 4.27
N ASP A 173 8.49 0.65 4.36
CA ASP A 173 9.34 1.24 3.34
C ASP A 173 10.81 1.07 3.74
N THR A 174 11.62 0.48 2.85
CA THR A 174 13.04 0.23 3.07
C THR A 174 13.88 0.78 1.93
N TRP A 175 14.99 1.44 2.27
CA TRP A 175 16.01 1.84 1.32
C TRP A 175 16.67 0.61 0.67
N ARG A 176 16.55 0.49 -0.66
CA ARG A 176 17.32 -0.46 -1.46
C ARG A 176 18.60 0.22 -1.91
N GLY A 177 19.68 -0.02 -1.19
CA GLY A 177 21.01 0.32 -1.71
C GLY A 177 21.33 -0.41 -3.01
N LEU A 178 22.26 0.14 -3.78
CA LEU A 178 22.83 -0.47 -5.00
C LEU A 178 23.51 -1.81 -4.64
N GLY A 179 22.73 -2.89 -4.52
CA GLY A 179 23.25 -4.23 -4.26
C GLY A 179 22.38 -5.09 -3.34
N GLY A 180 21.29 -5.63 -3.90
CA GLY A 180 20.63 -6.83 -3.38
C GLY A 180 19.63 -6.62 -2.23
N LEU A 181 18.58 -7.46 -2.23
CA LEU A 181 17.72 -7.70 -1.08
C LEU A 181 18.59 -8.23 0.07
N MET A 182 18.88 -7.41 1.08
CA MET A 182 19.68 -7.88 2.20
C MET A 182 18.87 -8.78 3.17
N PRO A 183 19.52 -9.78 3.81
CA PRO A 183 18.91 -10.90 4.52
C PRO A 183 18.38 -10.59 5.93
N ALA A 184 18.29 -9.31 6.31
CA ALA A 184 18.05 -8.85 7.67
C ALA A 184 16.63 -9.15 8.22
N TRP A 185 15.77 -9.79 7.43
CA TRP A 185 14.41 -10.16 7.81
C TRP A 185 14.30 -11.52 8.52
N ARG A 186 15.35 -12.36 8.52
CA ARG A 186 15.35 -13.60 9.31
C ARG A 186 15.78 -13.32 10.75
N GLY A 187 14.81 -13.12 11.65
CA GLY A 187 15.04 -13.32 13.09
C GLY A 187 14.53 -12.23 14.04
N ALA A 188 14.00 -11.11 13.56
CA ALA A 188 13.76 -9.94 14.41
C ALA A 188 12.30 -9.74 14.86
N TRP A 189 11.45 -10.77 14.95
CA TRP A 189 10.07 -10.57 15.44
C TRP A 189 9.55 -11.77 16.24
N ARG A 190 9.99 -11.91 17.49
CA ARG A 190 9.14 -12.46 18.55
C ARG A 190 8.69 -11.29 19.40
N TYR A 191 7.37 -11.12 19.54
CA TYR A 191 6.80 -10.25 20.56
C TYR A 191 7.29 -10.80 21.92
N PRO A 192 8.09 -10.05 22.71
CA PRO A 192 8.37 -10.51 24.06
C PRO A 192 7.06 -10.42 24.83
N GLN A 193 6.53 -11.58 25.23
CA GLN A 193 5.50 -11.63 26.26
C GLN A 193 6.12 -10.97 27.51
N PRO A 194 5.52 -9.94 28.11
CA PRO A 194 6.00 -9.44 29.38
C PRO A 194 5.67 -10.50 30.45
N GLU A 195 6.70 -11.16 30.98
CA GLU A 195 6.63 -11.79 32.29
C GLU A 195 6.26 -10.69 33.31
N PRO A 196 5.33 -10.94 34.26
CA PRO A 196 4.95 -9.92 35.21
C PRO A 196 6.13 -9.59 36.14
N GLY A 197 6.61 -8.34 36.07
CA GLY A 197 7.54 -7.78 37.06
C GLY A 197 8.95 -7.44 36.60
N VAL A 198 9.30 -7.54 35.30
CA VAL A 198 10.64 -7.17 34.81
C VAL A 198 10.57 -6.15 33.68
N SER A 199 11.22 -5.01 33.90
CA SER A 199 11.44 -3.96 32.88
C SER A 199 12.33 -4.50 31.75
N PRO A 200 11.95 -4.42 30.47
CA PRO A 200 12.79 -4.94 29.38
C PRO A 200 13.99 -4.02 29.15
N THR A 201 15.19 -4.53 29.41
CA THR A 201 16.45 -3.90 29.00
C THR A 201 16.83 -4.39 27.59
N TRP A 202 17.15 -3.45 26.70
CA TRP A 202 17.64 -3.74 25.36
C TRP A 202 19.15 -3.94 25.41
N GLY A 203 19.62 -5.20 25.29
CA GLY A 203 21.03 -5.51 25.11
C GLY A 203 21.40 -5.55 23.63
N VAL A 204 22.27 -4.64 23.19
CA VAL A 204 22.97 -4.76 21.89
C VAL A 204 24.10 -5.77 22.08
N GLN A 205 23.95 -6.98 21.57
CA GLN A 205 25.09 -7.89 21.41
C GLN A 205 25.92 -7.40 20.23
N GLY A 206 26.99 -6.67 20.54
CA GLY A 206 27.98 -6.26 19.56
C GLY A 206 28.75 -7.47 19.02
N SER A 207 28.74 -7.64 17.71
CA SER A 207 29.72 -8.45 17.00
C SER A 207 30.70 -7.50 16.30
N THR A 208 31.83 -7.26 16.96
CA THR A 208 33.06 -6.80 16.30
C THR A 208 33.57 -7.88 15.33
N PRO A 209 34.04 -7.49 14.14
CA PRO A 209 35.11 -8.21 13.48
C PRO A 209 36.42 -7.41 13.60
N ARG A 210 37.40 -7.98 14.30
CA ARG A 210 38.83 -7.70 14.07
C ARG A 210 39.29 -8.50 12.85
N ALA A 211 39.99 -7.85 11.92
CA ALA A 211 41.21 -8.32 11.23
C ALA A 211 41.72 -7.16 10.33
N SER A 212 42.78 -6.43 10.71
CA SER A 212 44.17 -6.54 10.16
C SER A 212 44.24 -6.32 8.64
N SER A 213 44.60 -5.14 8.14
CA SER A 213 45.97 -4.57 7.98
C SER A 213 46.58 -4.81 6.59
N VAL A 214 46.86 -3.69 5.90
CA VAL A 214 48.06 -3.40 5.06
C VAL A 214 48.20 -4.12 3.71
N LEU A 215 48.12 -3.34 2.63
CA LEU A 215 49.29 -3.07 1.76
C LEU A 215 49.03 -1.84 0.87
N GLN A 216 49.97 -0.89 0.97
CA GLN A 216 50.16 0.26 0.08
C GLN A 216 50.78 -0.20 -1.23
N SER A 217 50.34 0.36 -2.35
CA SER A 217 51.13 1.13 -3.35
C SER A 217 50.23 1.52 -4.51
#